data_AF-A0A378QR27-F1
#
_entry.id   AF-A0A378QR27-F1
#
_cell.length_a   1.000
_cell.length_b   1.000
_cell.length_c   1.000
_cell.angle_alpha   90.00
_cell.angle_beta   90.00
_cell.angle_gamma   90.00
#
_symmetry.space_group_name_H-M   'P 1'
#
loop_
_entity.id
_entity.type
_entity.pdbx_description
1 polymer ?
#
loop_
_entity_poly.entity_id
_entity_poly.type
_entity_poly.pdbx_seq_one_letter_code
_entity_poly.pdbx_strand_id
1 'polypeptide(L)'
;MSFVPFNWQDALNLDSLLSEDERMVYDTARQFCQKELMPNIIEANRHEHFDTNIMRQMGELGLLGMTIDGYGCAGMSHVAYGLVARAVESVDSGYRSAMSVQSSLVMHPIYTNRT
;
A
#
# COMPACT_ATOMS: atom_id res chain seq x y z
N MET A 1 -39.57 3.15 -10.42
CA MET A 1 -38.38 3.00 -9.56
C MET A 1 -37.31 2.31 -10.37
N SER A 2 -36.13 2.90 -10.49
CA SER A 2 -34.95 2.27 -11.09
C SER A 2 -34.09 1.74 -9.95
N PHE A 3 -33.68 0.48 -10.01
CA PHE A 3 -32.74 -0.11 -9.06
C PHE A 3 -31.33 0.36 -9.39
N VAL A 4 -30.52 0.62 -8.37
CA VAL A 4 -29.08 0.88 -8.53
C VAL A 4 -28.41 -0.40 -9.06
N PRO A 5 -27.54 -0.33 -10.08
CA PRO A 5 -26.83 -1.50 -10.57
C PRO A 5 -25.95 -2.10 -9.47
N PHE A 6 -26.08 -3.40 -9.25
CA PHE A 6 -25.27 -4.11 -8.26
C PHE A 6 -23.85 -4.35 -8.77
N ASN A 7 -22.84 -3.98 -7.97
CA ASN A 7 -21.44 -4.27 -8.23
C ASN A 7 -20.98 -5.45 -7.38
N TRP A 8 -20.73 -6.62 -7.99
CA TRP A 8 -20.29 -7.80 -7.25
C TRP A 8 -18.84 -7.72 -6.73
N GLN A 9 -18.02 -6.83 -7.30
CA GLN A 9 -16.65 -6.60 -6.82
C GLN A 9 -16.60 -5.67 -5.61
N ASP A 10 -17.67 -4.93 -5.37
CA ASP A 10 -17.84 -4.04 -4.22
C ASP A 10 -19.31 -4.00 -3.79
N ALA A 11 -19.79 -5.13 -3.26
CA ALA A 11 -21.21 -5.36 -2.96
C ALA A 11 -21.83 -4.35 -1.99
N LEU A 12 -21.00 -3.75 -1.13
CA LEU A 12 -21.40 -2.76 -0.13
C LEU A 12 -20.95 -1.34 -0.46
N ASN A 13 -20.41 -1.13 -1.67
CA ASN A 13 -19.93 0.18 -2.14
C ASN A 13 -18.94 0.84 -1.17
N LEU A 14 -17.93 0.09 -0.73
CA LEU A 14 -16.82 0.58 0.08
C LEU A 14 -16.22 1.86 -0.52
N ASP A 15 -16.12 1.93 -1.84
CA ASP A 15 -15.55 3.09 -2.54
C ASP A 15 -16.24 4.42 -2.18
N SER A 16 -17.56 4.38 -1.94
CA SER A 16 -18.33 5.56 -1.52
C SER A 16 -18.02 6.05 -0.11
N LEU A 17 -17.38 5.23 0.72
CA LEU A 17 -16.97 5.57 2.08
C LEU A 17 -15.55 6.13 2.16
N LEU A 18 -14.80 6.06 1.07
CA LEU A 18 -13.41 6.54 1.01
C LEU A 18 -13.37 8.04 0.69
N SER A 19 -12.35 8.72 1.21
CA SER A 19 -11.99 10.06 0.73
C SER A 19 -11.35 9.99 -0.66
N GLU A 20 -11.25 11.15 -1.33
CA GLU A 20 -10.57 11.24 -2.62
C GLU A 20 -9.08 10.86 -2.51
N ASP A 21 -8.41 11.30 -1.45
CA ASP A 21 -7.00 10.97 -1.19
C ASP A 21 -6.79 9.47 -0.95
N GLU A 22 -7.71 8.82 -0.21
CA GLU A 22 -7.67 7.36 0.02
C GLU A 22 -7.87 6.56 -1.27
N ARG A 23 -8.76 7.00 -2.15
CA ARG A 23 -8.92 6.39 -3.48
C ARG A 23 -7.67 6.60 -4.33
N MET A 24 -7.14 7.82 -4.36
CA MET A 24 -5.98 8.18 -5.17
C MET A 24 -4.72 7.38 -4.78
N VAL A 25 -4.45 7.24 -3.48
CA VAL A 25 -3.30 6.46 -3.01
C VAL A 25 -3.49 4.96 -3.25
N TYR A 26 -4.72 4.46 -3.12
CA TYR A 26 -5.02 3.07 -3.45
C TYR A 26 -4.77 2.78 -4.94
N ASP A 27 -5.23 3.65 -5.84
CA ASP A 27 -5.01 3.52 -7.28
C ASP A 27 -3.53 3.64 -7.64
N THR A 28 -2.80 4.56 -7.01
CA THR A 28 -1.36 4.70 -7.16
C THR A 28 -0.63 3.42 -6.76
N ALA A 29 -0.97 2.86 -5.59
CA ALA A 29 -0.41 1.60 -5.12
C ALA A 29 -0.75 0.44 -6.06
N ARG A 30 -1.99 0.33 -6.55
CA ARG A 30 -2.39 -0.69 -7.52
C ARG A 30 -1.60 -0.60 -8.82
N GLN A 31 -1.46 0.60 -9.39
CA GLN A 31 -0.71 0.81 -10.63
C GLN A 31 0.75 0.40 -10.47
N PHE A 32 1.40 0.81 -9.38
CA PHE A 32 2.74 0.37 -9.02
C PHE A 32 2.82 -1.16 -8.91
N CYS A 33 1.88 -1.78 -8.21
CA CYS A 33 1.83 -3.24 -8.04
C CYS A 33 1.72 -3.98 -9.37
N GLN A 34 0.84 -3.54 -10.28
CA GLN A 34 0.67 -4.18 -11.58
C GLN A 34 1.87 -3.98 -12.51
N LYS A 35 2.52 -2.82 -12.43
CA LYS A 35 3.62 -2.47 -13.32
C LYS A 35 4.98 -3.03 -12.87
N GLU A 36 5.28 -2.95 -11.58
CA GLU A 36 6.62 -3.22 -11.04
C GLU A 36 6.70 -4.55 -10.28
N LEU A 37 5.63 -4.95 -9.56
CA LEU A 37 5.65 -6.14 -8.70
C LEU A 37 5.14 -7.40 -9.40
N MET A 38 3.97 -7.31 -10.04
CA MET A 38 3.28 -8.44 -10.67
C MET A 38 4.11 -9.16 -11.76
N PRO A 39 4.89 -8.48 -12.61
CA PRO A 39 5.65 -9.17 -13.66
C PRO A 39 6.72 -10.12 -13.14
N ASN A 40 7.30 -9.83 -11.97
CA ASN A 40 8.50 -10.50 -11.46
C ASN A 40 8.22 -11.47 -10.30
N ILE A 41 7.02 -11.43 -9.70
CA ILE A 41 6.74 -12.16 -8.46
C ILE A 41 6.92 -13.68 -8.57
N ILE A 42 6.56 -14.30 -9.70
CA ILE A 42 6.64 -15.75 -9.86
C ILE A 42 8.11 -16.22 -9.76
N GLU A 43 9.00 -15.55 -10.46
CA GLU A 43 10.43 -15.88 -10.47
C GLU A 43 11.11 -15.47 -9.15
N ALA A 44 10.74 -14.31 -8.60
CA ALA A 44 11.23 -13.84 -7.30
C ALA A 44 10.88 -14.83 -6.18
N ASN A 45 9.62 -15.29 -6.12
CA ASN A 45 9.17 -16.25 -5.13
C ASN A 45 9.85 -17.62 -5.32
N ARG A 46 9.90 -18.12 -6.56
CA ARG A 46 10.50 -19.43 -6.89
C ARG A 46 11.97 -19.53 -6.51
N HIS A 47 12.71 -18.43 -6.67
CA HIS A 47 14.15 -18.37 -6.41
C HIS A 47 14.50 -17.71 -5.08
N GLU A 48 13.51 -17.45 -4.22
CA GLU A 48 13.70 -16.82 -2.90
C GLU A 48 14.49 -15.50 -2.98
N HIS A 49 14.25 -14.71 -4.03
CA HIS A 49 14.98 -13.49 -4.31
C HIS A 49 14.10 -12.25 -4.10
N PHE A 50 14.62 -11.29 -3.34
CA PHE A 50 13.96 -10.00 -3.11
C PHE A 50 14.78 -8.86 -3.72
N ASP A 51 14.19 -8.17 -4.71
CA ASP A 51 14.80 -6.96 -5.28
C ASP A 51 14.63 -5.77 -4.32
N THR A 52 15.75 -5.35 -3.73
CA THR A 52 15.78 -4.19 -2.82
C THR A 52 15.38 -2.87 -3.46
N ASN A 53 15.41 -2.76 -4.80
CA ASN A 53 14.98 -1.55 -5.49
C ASN A 53 13.48 -1.26 -5.31
N ILE A 54 12.67 -2.29 -5.07
CA ILE A 54 11.23 -2.16 -4.76
C ILE A 54 11.00 -1.23 -3.57
N MET A 55 11.83 -1.32 -2.52
CA MET A 55 11.72 -0.46 -1.36
C MET A 55 12.05 1.00 -1.67
N ARG A 56 12.96 1.26 -2.62
CA ARG A 56 13.28 2.62 -3.08
C ARG A 56 12.10 3.21 -3.85
N GLN A 57 11.55 2.45 -4.78
CA GLN A 57 10.36 2.86 -5.56
C GLN A 57 9.15 3.12 -4.65
N MET A 58 8.90 2.26 -3.65
CA MET A 58 7.85 2.49 -2.64
C MET A 58 8.09 3.78 -1.86
N GLY A 59 9.34 4.10 -1.51
CA GLY A 59 9.71 5.34 -0.85
C GLY A 59 9.48 6.59 -1.72
N GLU A 60 9.86 6.54 -2.99
CA GLU A 60 9.64 7.61 -3.97
C GLU A 60 8.16 7.92 -4.19
N LEU A 61 7.31 6.89 -4.09
CA LEU A 61 5.85 7.02 -4.17
C LEU A 61 5.17 7.41 -2.85
N GLY A 62 5.94 7.59 -1.76
CA GLY A 62 5.40 7.95 -0.45
C GLY A 62 4.64 6.81 0.25
N LEU A 63 4.86 5.55 -0.14
CA LEU A 63 4.15 4.38 0.41
C LEU A 63 4.74 3.85 1.72
N LEU A 64 5.89 4.38 2.15
CA LEU A 64 6.59 3.97 3.37
C LEU A 64 6.39 4.99 4.49
N GLY A 65 6.01 4.51 5.68
CA GLY A 65 5.76 5.37 6.85
C GLY A 65 4.64 6.39 6.63
N MET A 66 3.70 6.09 5.74
CA MET A 66 2.70 7.06 5.27
C MET A 66 1.84 7.68 6.38
N THR A 67 1.69 7.04 7.53
CA THR A 67 0.92 7.57 8.68
C THR A 67 1.72 8.50 9.59
N ILE A 68 2.97 8.80 9.25
CA ILE A 68 3.83 9.72 10.02
C ILE A 68 3.66 11.13 9.47
N ASP A 69 3.49 12.10 10.37
CA ASP A 69 3.44 13.51 10.04
C ASP A 69 4.85 14.12 9.98
N GLY A 70 5.13 14.85 8.90
CA GLY A 70 6.44 15.48 8.67
C GLY A 70 7.52 14.50 8.21
N TYR A 71 8.80 14.88 8.33
CA TYR A 71 9.98 14.05 7.95
C TYR A 71 9.99 13.54 6.50
N GLY A 72 9.27 14.21 5.59
CA GLY A 72 9.09 13.74 4.20
C GLY A 72 8.11 12.57 4.06
N CYS A 73 7.35 12.24 5.12
CA CYS A 73 6.27 11.26 5.08
C CYS A 73 4.93 11.93 4.71
N ALA A 74 3.98 11.13 4.24
CA ALA A 74 2.75 11.60 3.62
C ALA A 74 1.66 12.09 4.60
N GLY A 75 1.74 11.78 5.90
CA GLY A 75 0.74 12.20 6.90
C GLY A 75 -0.68 11.69 6.64
N MET A 76 -0.81 10.46 6.11
CA MET A 76 -2.07 9.86 5.68
C MET A 76 -2.79 9.07 6.79
N SER A 77 -4.08 8.81 6.56
CA SER A 77 -4.93 8.04 7.48
C SER A 77 -4.48 6.57 7.59
N HIS A 78 -4.85 5.91 8.69
CA HIS A 78 -4.68 4.46 8.81
C HIS A 78 -5.53 3.67 7.80
N VAL A 79 -6.63 4.23 7.31
CA VAL A 79 -7.45 3.63 6.24
C VAL A 79 -6.66 3.62 4.93
N ALA A 80 -6.01 4.73 4.56
CA ALA A 80 -5.09 4.78 3.42
C ALA A 80 -3.99 3.72 3.53
N TYR A 81 -3.36 3.58 4.71
CA TYR A 81 -2.37 2.53 4.94
C TYR A 81 -2.94 1.11 4.75
N GLY A 82 -4.14 0.84 5.27
CA GLY A 82 -4.83 -0.43 5.05
C GLY A 82 -5.13 -0.71 3.57
N LEU A 83 -5.54 0.32 2.81
CA LEU A 83 -5.80 0.20 1.37
C LEU A 83 -4.53 -0.10 0.59
N VAL A 84 -3.42 0.57 0.88
CA VAL A 84 -2.13 0.30 0.25
C VAL A 84 -1.63 -1.10 0.60
N ALA A 85 -1.74 -1.52 1.86
CA ALA A 85 -1.43 -2.89 2.25
C ALA A 85 -2.29 -3.92 1.48
N ARG A 86 -3.59 -3.67 1.31
CA ARG A 86 -4.49 -4.49 0.50
C ARG A 86 -4.04 -4.58 -0.96
N ALA A 87 -3.62 -3.46 -1.56
CA ALA A 87 -3.14 -3.43 -2.94
C ALA A 87 -1.84 -4.24 -3.10
N VAL A 88 -0.87 -4.04 -2.21
CA VAL A 88 0.43 -4.74 -2.28
C VAL A 88 0.27 -6.24 -2.04
N GLU A 89 -0.53 -6.64 -1.04
CA GLU A 89 -0.77 -8.04 -0.73
C GLU A 89 -1.60 -8.77 -1.79
N SER A 90 -2.35 -8.04 -2.63
CA SER A 90 -3.01 -8.63 -3.80
C SER A 90 -2.02 -9.20 -4.83
N VAL A 91 -0.74 -8.79 -4.76
CA VAL A 91 0.36 -9.38 -5.52
C VAL A 91 1.08 -10.44 -4.68
N ASP A 92 1.62 -10.07 -3.52
CA ASP A 92 2.35 -10.99 -2.65
C ASP A 92 2.48 -10.48 -1.20
N SER A 93 2.33 -11.41 -0.25
CA SER A 93 2.47 -11.12 1.18
C SER A 93 3.91 -10.78 1.59
N GLY A 94 4.95 -11.23 0.88
CA GLY A 94 6.34 -10.90 1.12
C GLY A 94 6.63 -9.41 0.90
N TYR A 95 6.13 -8.83 -0.19
CA TYR A 95 6.22 -7.38 -0.43
C TYR A 95 5.51 -6.57 0.64
N ARG A 96 4.28 -6.97 1.02
CA ARG A 96 3.54 -6.29 2.10
C ARG A 96 4.23 -6.45 3.46
N SER A 97 4.97 -7.54 3.69
CA SER A 97 5.77 -7.75 4.91
C SER A 97 6.96 -6.82 4.97
N ALA A 98 7.70 -6.65 3.88
CA ALA A 98 8.80 -5.69 3.82
C ALA A 98 8.29 -4.24 4.06
N MET A 99 7.19 -3.86 3.41
CA MET A 99 6.53 -2.56 3.60
C MET A 99 6.08 -2.34 5.06
N SER A 100 5.48 -3.36 5.68
CA SER A 100 4.99 -3.32 7.05
C SER A 100 6.12 -3.22 8.08
N VAL A 101 7.20 -4.00 7.91
CA VAL A 101 8.38 -3.91 8.78
C VAL A 101 8.94 -2.49 8.72
N GLN A 102 9.18 -1.98 7.52
CA GLN A 102 9.75 -0.65 7.33
C GLN A 102 8.88 0.45 7.96
N SER A 103 7.56 0.42 7.70
CA SER A 103 6.66 1.46 8.17
C SER A 103 6.33 1.35 9.66
N SER A 104 5.86 0.19 10.10
CA SER A 104 5.27 0.01 11.43
C SER A 104 6.26 -0.50 12.48
N LEU A 105 7.34 -1.18 12.10
CA LEU A 105 8.30 -1.78 13.04
C LEU A 105 9.64 -1.06 13.07
N VAL A 106 9.92 -0.17 12.12
CA VAL A 106 11.13 0.66 12.09
C VAL A 106 10.76 2.14 12.20
N MET A 107 10.08 2.69 11.19
CA MET A 107 9.79 4.14 11.15
C MET A 107 8.88 4.59 12.29
N HIS A 108 7.80 3.84 12.57
CA HIS A 108 6.86 4.17 13.63
C HIS A 108 7.48 4.23 15.04
N PRO A 109 8.18 3.18 15.55
CA PRO A 109 8.80 3.28 16.88
C PRO A 109 9.89 4.35 16.94
N ILE A 110 10.61 4.60 15.83
CA ILE A 110 11.51 5.76 15.75
C ILE A 110 10.69 7.04 15.85
N TYR A 111 9.54 7.21 15.21
CA TYR A 111 8.72 8.42 15.30
C TYR A 111 8.14 8.65 16.70
N THR A 112 7.59 7.62 17.35
CA THR A 112 6.87 7.77 18.62
C THR A 112 7.77 7.84 19.85
N ASN A 113 8.97 7.26 19.79
CA ASN A 113 9.85 7.10 20.95
C ASN A 113 11.13 7.95 20.86
N ARG A 114 11.16 9.01 20.05
CA ARG A 114 12.32 9.92 19.99
C ARG A 114 12.54 10.57 21.34
N THR A 115 13.82 10.70 21.71
CA THR A 115 14.29 11.60 22.76
C THR A 115 14.58 12.97 22.18
#